data_AF-A0A645J616-F1
#
_entry.id   AF-A0A645J616-F1
#
_cell.length_a   1.000
_cell.length_b   1.000
_cell.length_c   1.000
_cell.angle_alpha   90.00
_cell.angle_beta   90.00
_cell.angle_gamma   90.00
#
_symmetry.space_group_name_H-M   'P 1'
#
loop_
_entity.id
_entity.type
_entity.pdbx_description
1 polymer ?
#
loop_
_entity_poly.entity_id
_entity_poly.type
_entity_poly.pdbx_seq_one_letter_code
_entity_poly.pdbx_strand_id
1 'polypeptide(L)'
;MANLVVLAFSIFFCLFTGDNWVQYVYAVSCIAAGLVYFVCCLDAMVLRRKFPEWERPYKAPGGNTLLILGMAVSVWIIIGSMLEMPFGGYVSLAIYCLIGVLIYWFMAIHRKNHPKELQLITLTPKDIEQY
;
A
#
# COMPACT_ATOMS: atom_id res chain seq x y z
N MET A 1 -11.77 19.99 4.55
CA MET A 1 -10.57 19.61 5.34
C MET A 1 -9.55 18.83 4.54
N ALA A 2 -9.95 17.82 3.74
CA ALA A 2 -9.02 17.05 2.91
C ALA A 2 -8.09 17.90 2.03
N ASN A 3 -8.62 18.92 1.32
CA ASN A 3 -7.80 19.78 0.46
C ASN A 3 -6.73 20.59 1.21
N LEU A 4 -7.00 20.99 2.45
CA LEU A 4 -6.01 21.70 3.29
C LEU A 4 -4.89 20.76 3.75
N VAL A 5 -5.23 19.52 4.07
CA VAL A 5 -4.24 18.50 4.43
C VAL A 5 -3.36 18.18 3.22
N VAL A 6 -3.95 17.99 2.04
CA VAL A 6 -3.19 17.78 0.79
C VAL A 6 -2.27 18.97 0.51
N LEU A 7 -2.78 20.20 0.61
CA LEU A 7 -1.98 21.41 0.41
C LEU A 7 -0.79 21.48 1.38
N ALA A 8 -1.01 21.17 2.67
CA ALA A 8 0.05 21.20 3.68
C ALA A 8 1.15 20.16 3.38
N PHE A 9 0.78 18.94 2.99
CA PHE A 9 1.75 17.92 2.59
C PHE A 9 2.48 18.31 1.29
N SER A 10 1.80 18.88 0.30
CA SER A 10 2.43 19.35 -0.93
C SER A 10 3.46 20.45 -0.68
N ILE A 11 3.16 21.42 0.20
CA ILE A 11 4.11 22.49 0.57
C ILE A 11 5.30 21.90 1.34
N PHE A 12 5.05 20.97 2.27
CA PHE A 12 6.12 20.27 2.99
C PHE A 12 7.08 19.57 2.01
N PHE A 13 6.57 18.78 1.07
CA PHE A 13 7.42 18.13 0.07
C PHE A 13 8.10 19.12 -0.87
N CYS A 14 7.48 20.22 -1.28
CA CYS A 14 8.15 21.23 -2.11
C CYS A 14 9.36 21.87 -1.39
N LEU A 15 9.22 22.19 -0.10
CA LEU A 15 10.27 22.87 0.67
C LEU A 15 11.46 21.96 0.99
N PHE A 16 11.23 20.66 1.23
CA PHE A 16 12.30 19.73 1.60
C PHE A 16 13.09 19.16 0.41
N THR A 17 12.61 19.37 -0.83
CA THR A 17 13.12 18.63 -1.99
C THR A 17 13.81 19.50 -3.05
N GLY A 18 13.74 20.83 -2.90
CA GLY A 18 14.45 21.77 -3.78
C GLY A 18 14.04 21.65 -5.25
N ASP A 19 15.00 21.78 -6.16
CA ASP A 19 14.74 21.91 -7.61
C ASP A 19 14.22 20.61 -8.27
N ASN A 20 14.46 19.44 -7.67
CA ASN A 20 14.08 18.12 -8.23
C ASN A 20 12.86 17.49 -7.53
N TRP A 21 12.02 18.31 -6.90
CA TRP A 21 10.85 17.85 -6.13
C TRP A 21 9.88 16.96 -6.91
N VAL A 22 9.73 17.18 -8.22
CA VAL A 22 8.88 16.38 -9.09
C VAL A 22 9.39 14.94 -9.20
N GLN A 23 10.68 14.78 -9.53
CA GLN A 23 11.33 13.46 -9.65
C GLN A 23 11.24 12.68 -8.32
N TYR A 24 11.41 13.39 -7.21
CA TYR A 24 11.30 12.79 -5.90
C TYR A 24 9.90 12.26 -5.58
N VAL A 25 8.85 13.05 -5.83
CA VAL A 25 7.47 12.61 -5.59
C VAL A 25 7.13 11.40 -6.45
N TYR A 26 7.61 11.36 -7.70
CA TYR A 26 7.46 10.19 -8.57
C TYR A 26 8.22 8.98 -8.02
N ALA A 27 9.50 9.13 -7.64
CA ALA A 27 10.30 8.04 -7.08
C ALA A 27 9.66 7.44 -5.82
N VAL A 28 9.23 8.28 -4.87
CA VAL A 28 8.53 7.83 -3.65
C VAL A 28 7.24 7.06 -4.01
N SER A 29 6.45 7.61 -4.93
CA SER A 29 5.17 7.01 -5.35
C SER A 29 5.38 5.66 -6.04
N CYS A 30 6.39 5.54 -6.89
CA CYS A 30 6.74 4.29 -7.58
C CYS A 30 7.26 3.22 -6.61
N ILE A 31 8.06 3.61 -5.60
CA ILE A 31 8.50 2.67 -4.54
C ILE A 31 7.28 2.16 -3.76
N ALA A 32 6.39 3.05 -3.34
CA ALA A 32 5.18 2.68 -2.60
C ALA A 32 4.26 1.76 -3.43
N ALA A 33 3.99 2.13 -4.69
CA ALA A 33 3.17 1.34 -5.59
C ALA A 33 3.80 -0.04 -5.86
N GLY A 34 5.11 -0.10 -6.11
CA GLY A 34 5.84 -1.35 -6.31
C GLY A 34 5.74 -2.28 -5.10
N LEU A 35 5.90 -1.74 -3.87
CA LEU A 35 5.76 -2.52 -2.64
C LEU A 35 4.34 -3.07 -2.48
N VAL A 36 3.31 -2.23 -2.68
CA VAL A 36 1.91 -2.65 -2.56
C VAL A 36 1.56 -3.70 -3.59
N TYR A 37 1.94 -3.52 -4.85
CA TYR A 37 1.66 -4.49 -5.92
C TYR A 37 2.39 -5.81 -5.70
N PHE A 38 3.64 -5.77 -5.21
CA PHE A 38 4.35 -6.98 -4.83
C PHE A 38 3.60 -7.75 -3.75
N VAL A 39 3.18 -7.06 -2.67
CA VAL A 39 2.43 -7.67 -1.57
C VAL A 39 1.09 -8.22 -2.05
N CYS A 40 0.34 -7.50 -2.89
CA CYS A 40 -0.92 -7.98 -3.46
C CYS A 40 -0.75 -9.24 -4.32
N CYS A 41 0.28 -9.29 -5.17
CA CYS A 41 0.58 -10.48 -5.98
C CYS A 41 0.99 -11.66 -5.10
N LEU A 42 1.78 -11.41 -4.06
CA LEU A 42 2.19 -12.43 -3.10
C LEU A 42 0.99 -12.95 -2.29
N ASP A 43 0.15 -12.05 -1.78
CA ASP A 43 -1.05 -12.40 -1.02
C ASP A 43 -2.00 -13.23 -1.88
N ALA A 44 -2.24 -12.83 -3.13
CA ALA A 44 -3.03 -13.61 -4.07
C ALA A 44 -2.50 -15.05 -4.19
N MET A 45 -1.19 -15.26 -4.35
CA MET A 45 -0.57 -16.58 -4.41
C MET A 45 -0.66 -17.37 -3.09
N VAL A 46 -0.42 -16.70 -1.96
CA VAL A 46 -0.51 -17.31 -0.63
C VAL A 46 -1.95 -17.77 -0.37
N LEU A 47 -2.93 -16.95 -0.71
CA LEU A 47 -4.35 -17.29 -0.65
C LEU A 47 -4.66 -18.49 -1.54
N ARG A 48 -4.01 -18.60 -2.71
CA ARG A 48 -4.19 -19.79 -3.57
C ARG A 48 -3.77 -21.10 -2.90
N ARG A 49 -2.75 -21.04 -2.05
CA ARG A 49 -2.19 -22.20 -1.34
C ARG A 49 -2.93 -22.50 -0.04
N LYS A 50 -3.37 -21.46 0.68
CA LYS A 50 -3.98 -21.59 2.01
C LYS A 50 -5.46 -21.98 1.96
N PHE A 51 -6.21 -21.45 1.00
CA PHE A 51 -7.64 -21.73 0.81
C PHE A 51 -7.91 -22.12 -0.66
N PRO A 52 -7.50 -23.33 -1.07
CA PRO A 52 -7.75 -23.83 -2.43
C PRO A 52 -9.24 -24.08 -2.72
N GLU A 53 -10.05 -24.32 -1.69
CA GLU A 53 -11.47 -24.68 -1.78
C GLU A 53 -12.40 -23.49 -2.06
N TRP A 54 -11.95 -22.25 -1.89
CA TRP A 54 -12.76 -21.08 -2.17
C TRP A 54 -13.06 -20.94 -3.66
N GLU A 55 -14.35 -20.82 -4.02
CA GLU A 55 -14.76 -20.50 -5.37
C GLU A 55 -14.17 -19.15 -5.78
N ARG A 56 -13.50 -19.13 -6.94
CA ARG A 56 -12.87 -17.92 -7.49
C ARG A 56 -13.64 -17.53 -8.74
N PRO A 57 -14.58 -16.56 -8.66
CA PRO A 57 -15.36 -16.10 -9.80
C PRO A 57 -14.46 -15.61 -10.93
N TYR A 58 -13.29 -15.09 -10.59
CA TYR A 58 -12.26 -14.66 -11.53
C TYR A 58 -10.91 -15.32 -11.22
N LYS A 59 -10.26 -15.85 -12.25
CA LYS A 59 -8.88 -16.33 -12.20
C LYS A 59 -8.06 -15.53 -13.21
N ALA A 60 -6.96 -14.94 -12.75
CA ALA A 60 -6.07 -14.18 -13.62
C ALA A 60 -5.62 -15.03 -14.82
N PRO A 61 -5.66 -14.49 -16.06
CA PRO A 61 -5.14 -15.19 -17.23
C PRO A 61 -3.64 -15.46 -17.03
N GLY A 62 -3.21 -16.71 -17.24
CA GLY A 62 -1.84 -17.14 -16.92
C GLY A 62 -1.62 -17.60 -15.47
N GLY A 63 -2.65 -17.60 -14.61
CA GLY A 63 -2.57 -18.23 -13.30
C GLY A 63 -1.48 -17.64 -12.41
N ASN A 64 -0.50 -18.46 -11.98
CA ASN A 64 0.59 -18.01 -11.11
C ASN A 64 1.73 -17.33 -11.86
N THR A 65 1.92 -17.61 -13.16
CA THR A 65 3.05 -17.03 -13.91
C THR A 65 2.88 -15.52 -14.09
N LEU A 66 1.65 -15.06 -14.32
CA LEU A 66 1.33 -13.63 -14.39
C LEU A 66 1.62 -12.92 -13.06
N LEU A 67 1.29 -13.55 -11.92
CA LEU A 67 1.58 -12.99 -10.60
C LEU A 67 3.08 -12.92 -10.33
N ILE A 68 3.84 -13.94 -10.74
CA ILE A 68 5.30 -13.95 -10.62
C ILE A 68 5.95 -12.86 -11.48
N LEU A 69 5.48 -12.68 -12.72
CA LEU A 69 5.91 -11.58 -13.58
C LEU A 69 5.58 -10.22 -12.95
N GLY A 70 4.36 -10.05 -12.42
CA GLY A 70 3.95 -8.83 -11.73
C GLY A 70 4.86 -8.48 -10.55
N MET A 71 5.24 -9.47 -9.74
CA MET A 71 6.22 -9.29 -8.67
C MET A 71 7.60 -8.92 -9.20
N ALA A 72 8.07 -9.56 -10.27
CA ALA A 72 9.38 -9.25 -10.87
C ALA A 72 9.45 -7.81 -11.40
N VAL A 73 8.39 -7.35 -12.09
CA VAL A 73 8.27 -5.96 -12.55
C VAL A 73 8.20 -5.00 -11.37
N SER A 74 7.48 -5.35 -10.30
CA SER A 74 7.41 -4.53 -9.09
C SER A 74 8.80 -4.35 -8.44
N VAL A 75 9.58 -5.42 -8.32
CA VAL A 75 10.96 -5.37 -7.82
C VAL A 75 11.84 -4.51 -8.72
N TRP A 76 11.71 -4.65 -10.05
CA TRP A 76 12.44 -3.84 -11.02
C TRP A 76 12.15 -2.34 -10.85
N ILE A 77 10.87 -1.96 -10.73
CA ILE A 77 10.45 -0.58 -10.52
C ILE A 77 11.02 -0.03 -9.21
N ILE A 78 10.94 -0.81 -8.12
CA ILE A 78 11.50 -0.39 -6.82
C ILE A 78 13.00 -0.11 -6.94
N ILE A 79 13.76 -1.02 -7.57
CA ILE A 79 15.21 -0.83 -7.76
C ILE A 79 15.50 0.42 -8.59
N GLY A 80 14.79 0.60 -9.72
CA GLY A 80 14.94 1.79 -10.55
C GLY A 80 14.66 3.08 -9.79
N SER A 81 13.56 3.13 -9.06
CA SER A 81 13.18 4.30 -8.26
C SER A 81 14.09 4.55 -7.06
N MET A 82 14.70 3.52 -6.48
CA MET A 82 15.72 3.69 -5.43
C MET A 82 17.02 4.30 -5.98
N LEU A 83 17.45 3.91 -7.18
CA LEU A 83 18.68 4.45 -7.79
C LEU A 83 18.58 5.94 -8.12
N GLU A 84 17.37 6.43 -8.40
CA GLU A 84 17.11 7.85 -8.66
C GLU A 84 17.00 8.69 -7.38
N MET A 85 16.94 8.06 -6.21
CA MET A 85 16.56 8.74 -4.98
C MET A 85 17.76 9.32 -4.22
N PRO A 86 17.79 10.63 -3.92
CA PRO A 86 18.81 11.22 -3.04
C PRO A 86 18.61 10.78 -1.59
N PHE A 87 19.64 10.93 -0.75
CA PHE A 87 19.61 10.50 0.67
C PHE A 87 18.40 11.04 1.46
N GLY A 88 17.98 12.28 1.19
CA GLY A 88 16.78 12.88 1.81
C GLY A 88 15.47 12.15 1.47
N GLY A 89 15.43 11.37 0.39
CA GLY A 89 14.31 10.52 0.00
C GLY A 89 14.04 9.39 0.97
N TYR A 90 15.10 8.69 1.34
CA TYR A 90 15.03 7.59 2.28
C TYR A 90 14.60 8.06 3.67
N VAL A 91 15.04 9.25 4.09
CA VAL A 91 14.65 9.84 5.38
C VAL A 91 13.15 10.12 5.43
N SER A 92 12.58 10.78 4.42
CA SER A 92 11.14 11.06 4.39
C SER A 92 10.31 9.80 4.26
N LEU A 93 10.76 8.80 3.48
CA LEU A 93 10.09 7.50 3.40
C LEU A 93 10.05 6.81 4.77
N ALA A 94 11.18 6.81 5.49
CA ALA A 94 11.27 6.24 6.83
C ALA A 94 10.34 6.96 7.83
N ILE A 95 10.31 8.29 7.82
CA ILE A 95 9.41 9.08 8.66
C ILE A 95 7.94 8.78 8.32
N TYR A 96 7.60 8.71 7.04
CA TYR A 96 6.24 8.38 6.60
C TYR A 96 5.81 6.99 7.05
N CYS A 97 6.67 5.98 6.89
CA CYS A 97 6.43 4.63 7.41
C CYS A 97 6.26 4.62 8.94
N LEU A 98 7.09 5.36 9.67
CA LEU A 98 6.98 5.47 11.14
C LEU A 98 5.65 6.08 11.56
N ILE A 99 5.23 7.18 10.93
CA ILE A 99 3.93 7.81 11.20
C ILE A 99 2.79 6.81 10.90
N GLY A 100 2.85 6.11 9.77
CA GLY A 100 1.87 5.09 9.41
C GLY A 100 1.75 3.97 10.45
N VAL A 101 2.89 3.47 10.94
CA VAL A 101 2.93 2.43 12.00
C VAL A 101 2.38 2.97 13.31
N LEU A 102 2.72 4.21 13.70
CA LEU A 102 2.20 4.83 14.91
C LEU A 102 0.68 5.00 14.85
N ILE A 103 0.14 5.45 13.72
CA ILE A 103 -1.31 5.56 13.51
C ILE A 103 -1.97 4.18 13.58
N TYR A 104 -1.40 3.19 12.88
CA TYR A 104 -1.91 1.81 12.92
C TYR A 104 -1.95 1.27 14.35
N TRP A 105 -0.89 1.50 15.12
CA TRP A 105 -0.80 1.03 16.49
C TRP A 105 -1.80 1.76 17.42
N PHE A 106 -1.92 3.08 17.28
CA PHE A 106 -2.90 3.87 18.02
C PHE A 106 -4.34 3.40 17.72
N MET A 107 -4.64 3.15 16.45
CA MET A 107 -5.94 2.60 16.01
C MET A 107 -6.16 1.18 16.54
N ALA A 108 -5.13 0.34 16.59
CA ALA A 108 -5.23 -1.00 17.17
C ALA A 108 -5.54 -0.96 18.68
N ILE A 109 -4.92 -0.03 19.42
CA ILE A 109 -5.23 0.21 20.85
C ILE A 109 -6.65 0.74 21.02
N HIS A 110 -7.04 1.74 20.22
CA HIS A 110 -8.38 2.32 20.27
C HIS A 110 -9.48 1.28 19.98
N ARG A 111 -9.22 0.41 18.99
CA ARG A 111 -10.11 -0.71 18.63
C ARG A 111 -10.24 -1.75 19.74
N LYS A 112 -9.17 -2.02 20.48
CA LYS A 112 -9.21 -2.92 21.65
C LYS A 112 -10.08 -2.34 22.77
N ASN A 113 -10.11 -1.02 22.90
CA ASN A 113 -10.88 -0.31 23.95
C ASN A 113 -12.37 -0.13 23.58
N HIS A 114 -12.74 -0.14 22.29
CA HIS A 114 -14.13 0.03 21.81
C HIS A 114 -14.58 -1.12 20.88
N PRO A 115 -14.68 -2.37 21.37
CA PRO A 115 -14.90 -3.55 20.54
C PRO A 115 -16.31 -3.68 19.95
N LYS A 116 -17.32 -2.95 20.49
CA LYS A 116 -18.72 -3.04 20.03
C LYS A 116 -19.06 -2.13 18.85
N GLU A 117 -18.39 -0.99 18.71
CA GLU A 117 -18.64 -0.01 17.63
C GLU A 117 -17.70 -0.21 16.42
N LEU A 118 -16.53 -0.84 16.61
CA LEU A 118 -15.49 -1.04 15.60
C LEU A 118 -15.36 -2.52 15.15
N GLN A 119 -16.49 -3.22 15.10
CA GLN A 119 -16.53 -4.57 14.54
C GLN A 119 -16.20 -4.49 13.04
N LEU A 120 -15.29 -5.37 12.60
CA LEU A 120 -14.97 -5.51 11.19
C LEU A 120 -16.21 -6.13 10.54
N ILE A 121 -17.06 -5.31 9.91
CA ILE A 121 -18.17 -5.83 9.12
C ILE A 121 -17.55 -6.52 7.91
N THR A 122 -17.48 -7.85 7.94
CA THR A 122 -17.05 -8.66 6.81
C THR A 122 -18.27 -8.91 5.93
N LEU A 123 -18.50 -8.02 4.96
CA LEU A 123 -19.54 -8.23 3.95
C LEU A 123 -19.20 -9.50 3.17
N THR A 124 -19.99 -10.54 3.40
CA THR A 124 -19.87 -11.82 2.72
C THR A 124 -20.90 -11.83 1.58
N PRO A 125 -20.73 -12.61 0.49
CA PRO A 125 -21.74 -12.72 -0.56
C PRO A 125 -23.15 -13.16 -0.08
N LYS A 126 -23.26 -13.63 1.18
CA LYS A 126 -24.52 -13.95 1.85
C LYS A 126 -25.30 -12.72 2.34
N ASP A 127 -24.65 -11.55 2.41
CA ASP A 127 -25.23 -10.30 2.91
C ASP A 127 -25.83 -9.44 1.78
N ILE A 128 -25.84 -9.94 0.54
CA ILE A 128 -26.39 -9.25 -0.64
C ILE A 128 -27.90 -8.98 -0.49
N GLU A 129 -28.62 -9.83 0.24
CA GLU A 129 -30.07 -9.70 0.45
C GLU A 129 -30.44 -8.84 1.67
N GLN A 130 -29.46 -8.39 2.46
CA GLN A 130 -29.71 -7.59 3.67
C GLN A 130 -29.67 -6.08 3.45
N TYR A 131 -29.40 -5.62 2.22
CA TYR A 131 -29.41 -4.20 1.82
C TYR A 131 -30.00 -4.00 0.42
#